data_AF-A0A2D8XEN8-F1
#
_entry.id   AF-A0A2D8XEN8-F1
#
_cell.length_a   1.000
_cell.length_b   1.000
_cell.length_c   1.000
_cell.angle_alpha   90.00
_cell.angle_beta   90.00
_cell.angle_gamma   90.00
#
_symmetry.space_group_name_H-M   'P 1'
#
loop_
_entity.id
_entity.type
_entity.pdbx_description
1 polymer ?
#
loop_
_entity_poly.entity_id
_entity_poly.type
_entity_poly.pdbx_seq_one_letter_code
_entity_poly.pdbx_strand_id
1 'polypeptide(L)'
;MPWFWSDQYDLKLQIVGLSAGYDEVVVRGDPENERSFAVFYLKDGVMIASDAVNRAPEHMMSRRLIAAKAKIPAAKLADESINMKDMAE
;
A
#
# COMPACT_ATOMS: atom_id res chain seq x y z
N MET A 1 -8.58 5.49 10.97
CA MET A 1 -8.16 5.55 9.55
C MET A 1 -9.39 5.41 8.69
N PRO A 2 -9.70 6.33 7.77
CA PRO A 2 -10.70 6.07 6.75
C PRO A 2 -10.21 4.91 5.88
N TRP A 3 -11.15 4.06 5.45
CA TRP A 3 -10.89 2.98 4.53
C TRP A 3 -12.11 2.83 3.62
N PHE A 4 -11.86 2.37 2.40
CA PHE A 4 -12.87 2.20 1.37
C PHE A 4 -12.56 0.93 0.58
N TRP A 5 -13.56 0.36 -0.07
CA TRP A 5 -13.36 -0.71 -1.02
C TRP A 5 -14.32 -0.55 -2.19
N SER A 6 -13.93 -1.10 -3.32
CA SER A 6 -14.75 -1.19 -4.51
C SER A 6 -14.48 -2.53 -5.17
N ASP A 7 -15.56 -3.23 -5.52
CA ASP A 7 -15.49 -4.38 -6.40
C ASP A 7 -15.85 -3.91 -7.82
N GLN A 8 -14.92 -4.09 -8.76
CA GLN A 8 -15.12 -3.72 -10.16
C GLN A 8 -14.70 -4.91 -11.02
N TYR A 9 -15.67 -5.58 -11.64
CA TYR A 9 -15.42 -6.85 -12.33
C TYR A 9 -14.77 -7.88 -11.37
N ASP A 10 -13.65 -8.47 -11.78
CA ASP A 10 -12.80 -9.37 -11.00
C ASP A 10 -11.77 -8.63 -10.12
N LEU A 11 -11.80 -7.30 -10.06
CA LEU A 11 -10.89 -6.51 -9.24
C LEU A 11 -11.49 -6.20 -7.87
N LYS A 12 -10.74 -6.53 -6.83
CA LYS A 12 -10.98 -6.04 -5.47
C LYS A 12 -10.04 -4.87 -5.18
N LEU A 13 -10.58 -3.66 -5.21
CA LEU A 13 -9.85 -2.45 -4.82
C LEU A 13 -10.09 -2.18 -3.34
N GLN A 14 -9.02 -2.08 -2.56
CA GLN A 14 -9.08 -1.78 -1.13
C GLN A 14 -8.16 -0.60 -0.82
N ILE A 15 -8.74 0.49 -0.31
CA ILE A 15 -8.06 1.75 -0.05
C ILE A 15 -8.04 2.00 1.46
N VAL A 16 -6.93 2.49 1.98
CA VAL A 16 -6.83 2.93 3.38
C VAL A 16 -5.97 4.17 3.52
N GLY A 17 -6.36 5.07 4.41
CA GLY A 17 -5.69 6.36 4.63
C GLY A 17 -6.23 7.45 3.71
N LEU A 18 -5.56 8.60 3.74
CA LEU A 18 -5.84 9.74 2.86
C LEU A 18 -4.53 10.09 2.16
N SER A 19 -4.51 9.97 0.83
CA SER A 19 -3.28 10.22 0.07
C SER A 19 -2.92 11.70 -0.03
N ALA A 20 -3.89 12.61 0.15
CA ALA A 20 -3.66 14.04 0.02
C ALA A 20 -2.46 14.52 0.85
N GLY A 21 -1.50 15.16 0.15
CA GLY A 21 -0.28 15.69 0.76
C GLY A 21 0.94 14.77 0.69
N TYR A 22 0.85 13.60 0.05
CA TYR A 22 2.01 12.75 -0.24
C TYR A 22 3.10 13.50 -1.03
N ASP A 23 4.35 13.10 -0.85
CA ASP A 23 5.49 13.55 -1.68
C ASP A 23 6.21 12.40 -2.39
N GLU A 24 5.91 11.15 -2.02
CA GLU A 24 6.44 9.96 -2.66
C GLU A 24 5.36 8.91 -2.87
N VAL A 25 5.42 8.23 -4.02
CA VAL A 25 4.52 7.13 -4.38
C VAL A 25 5.37 5.91 -4.72
N VAL A 26 5.03 4.77 -4.14
CA VAL A 26 5.73 3.52 -4.35
C VAL A 26 4.76 2.48 -4.89
N VAL A 27 5.11 1.88 -6.03
CA VAL A 27 4.36 0.78 -6.63
C VAL A 27 5.03 -0.54 -6.26
N ARG A 28 4.23 -1.52 -5.87
CA ARG A 28 4.64 -2.90 -5.60
C ARG A 28 3.82 -3.85 -6.46
N GLY A 29 4.50 -4.64 -7.29
CA GLY A 29 3.90 -5.39 -8.38
C GLY A 29 3.95 -4.62 -9.71
N ASP A 30 3.28 -5.17 -10.72
CA ASP A 30 3.29 -4.64 -12.09
C ASP A 30 1.87 -4.24 -12.53
N PRO A 31 1.49 -2.95 -12.45
CA PRO A 31 0.16 -2.49 -12.85
C PRO A 31 -0.08 -2.51 -14.37
N GLU A 32 0.98 -2.59 -15.18
CA GLU A 32 0.87 -2.58 -16.65
C GLU A 32 0.55 -3.98 -17.19
N ASN A 33 1.14 -5.01 -16.57
CA ASN A 33 1.00 -6.40 -17.04
C ASN A 33 0.13 -7.27 -16.13
N GLU A 34 -0.13 -6.86 -14.88
CA GLU A 34 -0.88 -7.65 -13.91
C GLU A 34 -2.10 -6.93 -13.33
N ARG A 35 -3.10 -7.73 -12.94
CA ARG A 35 -4.32 -7.27 -12.25
C ARG A 35 -4.18 -7.36 -10.73
N SER A 36 -2.95 -7.25 -10.22
CA SER A 36 -2.60 -7.48 -8.83
C SER A 36 -1.40 -6.64 -8.42
N PHE A 37 -1.63 -5.50 -7.77
CA PHE A 37 -0.57 -4.59 -7.33
C PHE A 37 -1.03 -3.71 -6.17
N ALA A 38 -0.08 -3.05 -5.51
CA ALA A 38 -0.35 -2.06 -4.48
C ALA A 38 0.41 -0.77 -4.74
N VAL A 39 -0.21 0.35 -4.36
CA VAL A 39 0.37 1.69 -4.40
C VAL A 39 0.41 2.21 -2.97
N PHE A 40 1.57 2.67 -2.53
CA PHE A 40 1.78 3.25 -1.22
C PHE A 40 2.10 4.73 -1.36
N TYR A 41 1.47 5.55 -0.52
CA TYR A 41 1.68 6.99 -0.50
C TYR A 41 2.43 7.35 0.78
N LEU A 42 3.56 8.05 0.62
CA LEU A 42 4.40 8.47 1.71
C LEU A 42 4.45 9.99 1.81
N LYS A 43 4.63 10.47 3.03
CA LYS A 43 4.92 11.86 3.36
C LYS A 43 6.11 11.91 4.30
N ASP A 44 7.22 12.53 3.87
CA ASP A 44 8.46 12.59 4.65
C ASP A 44 8.96 11.19 5.10
N GLY A 45 8.80 10.20 4.21
CA GLY A 45 9.14 8.79 4.43
C GLY A 45 8.17 8.02 5.34
N VAL A 46 7.08 8.63 5.81
CA VAL A 46 6.02 7.98 6.60
C VAL A 46 4.88 7.54 5.69
N MET A 47 4.42 6.29 5.80
CA MET A 47 3.26 5.83 5.04
C MET A 47 1.97 6.49 5.54
N ILE A 48 1.22 7.16 4.64
CA ILE A 48 -0.03 7.86 4.96
C ILE A 48 -1.28 7.22 4.34
N ALA A 49 -1.12 6.51 3.22
CA ALA A 49 -2.21 5.83 2.53
C ALA A 49 -1.71 4.66 1.67
N SER A 50 -2.65 3.81 1.23
CA SER A 50 -2.40 2.81 0.21
C SER A 50 -3.66 2.46 -0.58
N ASP A 51 -3.46 2.13 -1.86
CA ASP A 51 -4.45 1.51 -2.73
C ASP A 51 -3.98 0.09 -3.10
N ALA A 52 -4.78 -0.93 -2.84
CA ALA A 52 -4.44 -2.32 -3.11
C ALA A 52 -5.46 -2.93 -4.08
N VAL A 53 -4.99 -3.41 -5.23
CA VAL A 53 -5.80 -4.12 -6.24
C VAL A 53 -5.46 -5.60 -6.15
N ASN A 54 -6.42 -6.43 -5.71
CA ASN A 54 -6.21 -7.87 -5.51
C ASN A 54 -5.02 -8.24 -4.57
N ARG A 55 -4.62 -7.30 -3.70
CA ARG A 55 -3.47 -7.40 -2.78
C ARG A 55 -3.91 -7.30 -1.32
N ALA A 56 -4.65 -8.30 -0.86
CA ALA A 56 -5.18 -8.33 0.51
C ALA A 56 -4.09 -8.28 1.62
N PRO A 57 -2.93 -8.94 1.49
CA PRO A 57 -1.85 -8.82 2.48
C PRO A 57 -1.33 -7.38 2.63
N GLU A 58 -1.11 -6.68 1.51
CA GLU A 58 -0.68 -5.29 1.46
C GLU A 58 -1.72 -4.39 2.13
N HIS A 59 -3.01 -4.53 1.80
CA HIS A 59 -4.08 -3.76 2.44
C HIS A 59 -4.08 -3.93 3.97
N MET A 60 -4.03 -5.17 4.44
CA MET A 60 -4.05 -5.47 5.87
C MET A 60 -2.82 -4.90 6.59
N MET A 61 -1.67 -4.93 5.93
CA MET A 61 -0.44 -4.41 6.51
C MET A 61 -0.38 -2.89 6.49
N SER A 62 -0.80 -2.23 5.41
CA SER A 62 -0.86 -0.78 5.31
C SER A 62 -1.70 -0.18 6.44
N ARG A 63 -2.81 -0.83 6.83
CA ARG A 63 -3.59 -0.41 8.01
C ARG A 63 -2.74 -0.33 9.29
N ARG A 64 -1.85 -1.31 9.51
CA ARG A 64 -0.96 -1.36 10.68
C ARG A 64 0.16 -0.32 10.56
N LEU A 65 0.80 -0.24 9.39
CA LEU A 65 1.93 0.65 9.14
C LEU A 65 1.52 2.13 9.23
N ILE A 66 0.38 2.50 8.65
CA ILE A 66 -0.13 3.88 8.74
C ILE A 66 -0.54 4.21 10.19
N ALA A 67 -1.16 3.27 10.91
CA ALA A 67 -1.50 3.47 12.33
C ALA A 67 -0.26 3.67 13.21
N ALA A 68 0.85 2.99 12.88
CA ALA A 68 2.13 3.11 13.56
C ALA A 68 2.95 4.34 13.11
N LYS A 69 2.50 5.09 12.10
CA LYS A 69 3.30 6.14 11.42
C LYS A 69 4.68 5.62 11.01
N ALA A 70 4.71 4.40 10.47
CA ALA A 70 5.94 3.71 10.15
C ALA A 70 6.73 4.49 9.09
N LYS A 71 8.03 4.72 9.37
CA LYS A 71 9.01 5.18 8.38
C LYS A 71 9.62 3.97 7.71
N ILE A 72 9.37 3.81 6.42
CA ILE A 72 9.79 2.63 5.67
C ILE A 72 10.50 3.08 4.40
N PRO A 73 11.71 2.57 4.10
CA PRO A 73 12.37 2.86 2.84
C PRO A 73 11.51 2.44 1.65
N ALA A 74 11.34 3.33 0.66
CA ALA A 74 10.57 3.06 -0.54
C ALA A 74 11.02 1.78 -1.28
N ALA A 75 12.33 1.54 -1.34
CA ALA A 75 12.89 0.32 -1.94
C ALA A 75 12.39 -0.96 -1.24
N LYS A 76 12.23 -0.95 0.10
CA LYS A 76 11.68 -2.09 0.86
C LYS A 76 10.22 -2.34 0.50
N LEU A 77 9.42 -1.27 0.35
CA LEU A 77 8.01 -1.36 -0.03
C LEU A 77 7.81 -1.92 -1.45
N ALA A 78 8.66 -1.51 -2.40
CA ALA A 78 8.60 -1.97 -3.79
C ALA A 78 9.01 -3.45 -3.97
N ASP A 79 9.89 -3.97 -3.11
CA ASP A 79 10.52 -5.29 -3.29
C ASP A 79 9.58 -6.46 -2.95
N GLU A 80 9.05 -7.13 -3.98
CA GLU A 80 8.13 -8.26 -3.83
C GLU A 80 8.72 -9.49 -3.14
N SER A 81 10.04 -9.60 -3.00
CA SER A 81 10.68 -10.69 -2.28
C SER A 81 10.50 -10.61 -0.76
N ILE A 82 10.19 -9.42 -0.23
CA ILE A 82 9.98 -9.19 1.20
C ILE A 82 8.51 -9.42 1.53
N ASN A 83 8.20 -10.31 2.47
CA ASN A 83 6.81 -10.51 2.88
C ASN A 83 6.27 -9.25 3.56
N MET A 84 5.04 -8.84 3.23
CA MET A 84 4.43 -7.68 3.87
C MET A 84 4.34 -7.81 5.39
N LYS A 85 4.20 -9.01 5.94
CA LYS A 85 4.16 -9.22 7.39
C LYS A 85 5.47 -8.82 8.09
N ASP A 86 6.59 -8.84 7.38
CA ASP A 86 7.94 -8.55 7.88
C ASP A 86 8.28 -7.04 7.77
N MET A 87 7.28 -6.21 7.43
CA MET A 87 7.43 -4.76 7.30
C MET A 87 7.25 -4.00 8.62
N ALA A 88 6.68 -4.62 9.66
CA ALA A 88 6.49 -4.00 10.98
C ALA A 88 7.58 -4.33 12.00
N GLU A 89 8.60 -5.09 11.61
CA GLU A 89 9.81 -5.32 12.40
C GLU A 89 10.92 -4.31 12.04
#